data_AF-A0A558GXG1-F1
#
_entry.id   AF-A0A558GXG1-F1
#
_cell.length_a   1.000
_cell.length_b   1.000
_cell.length_c   1.000
_cell.angle_alpha   90.00
_cell.angle_beta   90.00
_cell.angle_gamma   90.00
#
_symmetry.space_group_name_H-M   'P 1'
#
loop_
_entity.id
_entity.type
_entity.pdbx_description
1 polymer ?
#
loop_
_entity_poly.entity_id
_entity_poly.type
_entity_poly.pdbx_seq_one_letter_code
_entity_poly.pdbx_strand_id
1 'polypeptide(L)'
;MATAPVVGNVTDVAGTHLNGKIPELHFTLNSPNAKAGKVIPTEPLTVQPASDGSFTASLETTTDMMDDAWYTVSIQWLDAAGNYVKADFPDWQLQVPSGGGSFSNLFGKPPKNTRMVYVSLTPPDNPRPFTLWLKANPADDLDPLNTWDLYEWRNV
;
A
#
# COMPACT_ATOMS: atom_id res chain seq x y z
N MET A 1 -7.84 6.13 -13.95
CA MET A 1 -7.70 5.49 -12.62
C MET A 1 -6.29 4.94 -12.56
N ALA A 2 -5.51 5.33 -11.56
CA ALA A 2 -4.09 4.99 -11.55
C ALA A 2 -3.86 3.83 -10.59
N THR A 3 -3.99 2.61 -11.12
CA THR A 3 -3.17 1.52 -10.60
C THR A 3 -1.72 1.83 -10.92
N ALA A 4 -0.82 1.42 -10.05
CA ALA A 4 0.61 1.63 -10.18
C ALA A 4 1.32 0.29 -10.41
N PRO A 5 2.27 0.23 -11.36
CA PRO A 5 2.95 -1.02 -11.68
C PRO A 5 3.98 -1.36 -10.61
N VAL A 6 3.85 -2.55 -10.04
CA VAL A 6 4.87 -3.19 -9.21
C VAL A 6 5.59 -4.24 -10.03
N VAL A 7 6.89 -4.07 -10.24
CA VAL A 7 7.69 -4.96 -11.09
C VAL A 7 8.71 -5.71 -10.25
N GLY A 8 8.90 -7.00 -10.54
CA GLY A 8 9.87 -7.82 -9.82
C GLY A 8 10.20 -9.11 -10.53
N ASN A 9 10.94 -9.97 -9.83
CA ASN A 9 11.31 -11.29 -10.31
C ASN A 9 11.21 -12.31 -9.16
N VAL A 10 10.75 -13.51 -9.47
CA VAL A 10 10.73 -14.66 -8.56
C VAL A 10 11.70 -15.70 -9.09
N THR A 11 12.67 -16.09 -8.26
CA THR A 11 13.63 -17.15 -8.56
C THR A 11 13.50 -18.28 -7.55
N ASP A 12 14.13 -19.41 -7.84
CA ASP A 12 14.40 -20.38 -6.79
C ASP A 12 15.50 -19.87 -5.84
N VAL A 13 15.80 -20.68 -4.81
CA VAL A 13 16.82 -20.35 -3.81
C VAL A 13 18.26 -20.29 -4.37
N ALA A 14 18.49 -20.86 -5.56
CA ALA A 14 19.77 -20.79 -6.26
C ALA A 14 19.85 -19.58 -7.22
N GLY A 15 18.80 -18.75 -7.28
CA GLY A 15 18.71 -17.62 -8.20
C GLY A 15 18.40 -18.03 -9.64
N THR A 16 17.93 -19.25 -9.88
CA THR A 16 17.62 -19.78 -11.21
C THR A 16 16.11 -19.78 -11.50
N HIS A 17 15.76 -20.06 -12.75
CA HIS A 17 14.38 -20.11 -13.21
C HIS A 17 13.57 -21.23 -12.54
N LEU A 18 12.27 -21.01 -12.42
CA LEU A 18 11.32 -21.87 -11.69
C LEU A 18 10.88 -23.08 -12.52
N ASN A 19 11.84 -23.87 -13.03
CA ASN A 19 11.53 -24.96 -13.94
C ASN A 19 10.61 -26.01 -13.28
N GLY A 20 9.49 -26.33 -13.93
CA GLY A 20 8.48 -27.27 -13.43
C GLY A 20 7.67 -26.78 -12.23
N LYS A 21 7.77 -25.50 -11.84
CA LYS A 21 6.98 -24.88 -10.78
C LYS A 21 6.18 -23.72 -11.35
N ILE A 22 4.93 -23.60 -10.92
CA ILE A 22 4.06 -22.49 -11.31
C ILE A 22 3.77 -21.68 -10.04
N PRO A 23 4.58 -20.65 -9.72
CA PRO A 23 4.25 -19.78 -8.60
C PRO A 23 3.05 -18.88 -8.95
N GLU A 24 2.26 -18.57 -7.94
CA GLU A 24 1.28 -17.50 -7.96
C GLU A 24 1.55 -16.54 -6.82
N LEU A 25 1.69 -15.26 -7.15
CA LEU A 25 1.83 -14.17 -6.18
C LEU A 25 0.45 -13.61 -5.88
N HIS A 26 0.04 -13.64 -4.63
CA HIS A 26 -1.26 -13.10 -4.19
C HIS A 26 -0.99 -11.85 -3.36
N PHE A 27 -1.43 -10.71 -3.87
CA PHE A 27 -1.30 -9.40 -3.20
C PHE A 27 -2.62 -9.04 -2.53
N THR A 28 -2.62 -8.99 -1.20
CA THR A 28 -3.82 -8.75 -0.39
C THR A 28 -3.65 -7.45 0.37
N LEU A 29 -4.65 -6.56 0.32
CA LEU A 29 -4.66 -5.35 1.13
C LEU A 29 -4.84 -5.73 2.61
N ASN A 30 -4.10 -5.08 3.51
CA ASN A 30 -4.12 -5.34 4.96
C ASN A 30 -5.52 -5.24 5.61
N SER A 31 -6.38 -4.37 5.08
CA SER A 31 -7.77 -4.22 5.49
C SER A 31 -8.57 -3.58 4.35
N PRO A 32 -9.91 -3.67 4.35
CA PRO A 32 -10.72 -2.86 3.44
C PRO A 32 -10.36 -1.38 3.62
N ASN A 33 -10.36 -0.62 2.53
CA ASN A 33 -9.97 0.79 2.56
C ASN A 33 -10.84 1.60 1.58
N ALA A 34 -10.67 2.92 1.58
CA ALA A 34 -11.35 3.81 0.66
C ALA A 34 -10.39 4.79 -0.01
N LYS A 35 -10.70 5.16 -1.26
CA LYS A 35 -9.92 6.12 -2.03
C LYS A 35 -10.79 6.76 -3.10
N ALA A 36 -10.71 8.09 -3.25
CA ALA A 36 -11.41 8.85 -4.29
C ALA A 36 -12.90 8.46 -4.46
N GLY A 37 -13.61 8.29 -3.33
CA GLY A 37 -15.04 7.94 -3.30
C GLY A 37 -15.36 6.46 -3.58
N LYS A 38 -14.38 5.56 -3.48
CA LYS A 38 -14.54 4.12 -3.70
C LYS A 38 -14.15 3.32 -2.48
N VAL A 39 -14.78 2.16 -2.31
CA VAL A 39 -14.38 1.13 -1.34
C VAL A 39 -13.53 0.09 -2.07
N ILE A 40 -12.40 -0.26 -1.48
CA ILE A 40 -11.45 -1.25 -1.97
C ILE A 40 -11.46 -2.43 -0.99
N PRO A 41 -11.92 -3.63 -1.41
CA PRO A 41 -11.94 -4.80 -0.55
C PRO A 41 -10.54 -5.43 -0.44
N THR A 42 -10.42 -6.46 0.38
CA THR A 42 -9.18 -7.25 0.57
C THR A 42 -9.06 -8.44 -0.38
N GLU A 43 -9.90 -8.53 -1.43
CA GLU A 43 -9.78 -9.61 -2.42
C GLU A 43 -8.38 -9.56 -3.05
N PRO A 44 -7.63 -10.67 -3.08
CA PRO A 44 -6.26 -10.66 -3.58
C PRO A 44 -6.20 -10.41 -5.08
N LEU A 45 -5.18 -9.66 -5.51
CA LEU A 45 -4.74 -9.72 -6.90
C LEU A 45 -3.78 -10.91 -7.07
N THR A 46 -4.14 -11.87 -7.91
CA THR A 46 -3.27 -12.98 -8.28
C THR A 46 -2.46 -12.64 -9.53
N VAL A 47 -1.14 -12.82 -9.44
CA VAL A 47 -0.20 -12.63 -10.54
C VAL A 47 0.65 -13.88 -10.69
N GLN A 48 0.63 -14.47 -11.88
CA GLN A 48 1.54 -15.54 -12.26
C GLN A 48 2.76 -14.92 -12.96
N PRO A 49 3.98 -15.09 -12.42
CA PRO A 49 5.22 -14.74 -13.12
C PRO A 49 5.36 -15.44 -14.48
N ALA A 50 6.06 -14.79 -15.40
CA ALA A 50 6.46 -15.38 -16.66
C ALA A 50 7.50 -16.49 -16.46
N SER A 51 7.84 -17.22 -17.53
CA SER A 51 8.80 -18.32 -17.49
C SER A 51 10.21 -17.90 -17.04
N ASP A 52 10.56 -16.63 -17.24
CA ASP A 52 11.83 -16.04 -16.77
C ASP A 52 11.76 -15.56 -15.29
N GLY A 53 10.62 -15.76 -14.63
CA GLY A 53 10.34 -15.32 -13.27
C GLY A 53 9.90 -13.87 -13.16
N SER A 54 9.89 -13.09 -14.25
CA SER A 54 9.47 -11.69 -14.22
C SER A 54 7.97 -11.57 -13.95
N PHE A 55 7.58 -10.54 -13.22
CA PHE A 55 6.17 -10.23 -13.02
C PHE A 55 5.92 -8.73 -13.02
N THR A 56 4.68 -8.36 -13.35
CA THR A 56 4.14 -7.01 -13.18
C THR A 56 2.76 -7.12 -12.53
N ALA A 57 2.58 -6.44 -11.40
CA ALA A 57 1.30 -6.34 -10.70
C ALA A 57 0.76 -4.91 -10.78
N SER A 58 -0.46 -4.73 -11.24
CA SER A 58 -1.14 -3.42 -11.28
C SER A 58 -1.95 -3.25 -9.99
N LEU A 59 -1.34 -2.64 -8.97
CA LEU A 59 -1.94 -2.48 -7.65
C LEU A 59 -2.49 -1.07 -7.46
N GLU A 60 -3.49 -0.90 -6.61
CA GLU A 60 -3.89 0.44 -6.18
C GLU A 60 -2.78 1.06 -5.33
N THR A 61 -2.61 2.37 -5.46
CA THR A 61 -1.63 3.10 -4.67
C THR A 61 -2.09 3.14 -3.23
N THR A 62 -1.19 2.89 -2.29
CA THR A 62 -1.52 2.83 -0.86
C THR A 62 -1.28 4.15 -0.14
N THR A 63 -0.50 5.06 -0.74
CA THR A 63 -0.09 6.34 -0.13
C THR A 63 -1.20 7.40 -0.05
N ASP A 64 -2.27 7.21 -0.81
CA ASP A 64 -3.41 8.14 -0.91
C ASP A 64 -4.75 7.47 -0.54
N MET A 65 -4.67 6.30 0.11
CA MET A 65 -5.82 5.67 0.72
C MET A 65 -6.22 6.37 2.02
N MET A 66 -7.47 6.17 2.44
CA MET A 66 -8.02 6.79 3.65
C MET A 66 -7.39 6.24 4.92
N ASP A 67 -7.24 4.92 5.03
CA ASP A 67 -6.55 4.21 6.11
C ASP A 67 -5.09 3.90 5.76
N ASP A 68 -4.28 3.64 6.80
CA ASP A 68 -2.93 3.10 6.63
C ASP A 68 -3.01 1.76 5.87
N ALA A 69 -2.38 1.75 4.69
CA ALA A 69 -2.51 0.68 3.73
C ALA A 69 -1.15 0.13 3.33
N TRP A 70 -1.10 -1.20 3.28
CA TRP A 70 -0.03 -1.95 2.66
C TRP A 70 -0.59 -3.24 2.11
N TYR A 71 0.10 -3.78 1.10
CA TYR A 71 -0.16 -5.13 0.63
C TYR A 71 0.69 -6.12 1.43
N THR A 72 0.08 -7.23 1.82
CA THR A 72 0.78 -8.47 2.16
C THR A 72 0.90 -9.32 0.91
N VAL A 73 1.96 -10.13 0.83
CA VAL A 73 2.18 -11.05 -0.29
C VAL A 73 2.18 -12.47 0.23
N SER A 74 1.48 -13.36 -0.45
CA SER A 74 1.69 -14.80 -0.30
C SER A 74 2.10 -15.40 -1.64
N ILE A 75 2.87 -16.48 -1.58
CA ILE A 75 3.35 -17.21 -2.76
C ILE A 75 2.76 -18.60 -2.70
N GLN A 76 1.84 -18.93 -3.60
CA GLN A 76 1.36 -20.30 -3.77
C GLN A 76 2.20 -21.00 -4.84
N TRP A 77 2.63 -22.22 -4.56
CA TRP A 77 3.41 -23.02 -5.48
C TRP A 77 2.53 -24.14 -6.02
N LEU A 78 2.31 -24.13 -7.33
CA LEU A 78 1.59 -25.19 -8.02
C LEU A 78 2.56 -26.12 -8.75
N ASP A 79 2.18 -27.39 -8.85
CA ASP A 79 2.86 -28.35 -9.72
C ASP A 79 2.52 -28.09 -11.20
N ALA A 80 3.12 -28.85 -12.11
CA ALA A 80 2.88 -28.71 -13.56
C ALA A 80 1.43 -29.01 -13.98
N ALA A 81 0.63 -29.66 -13.13
CA ALA A 81 -0.79 -29.93 -13.36
C ALA A 81 -1.69 -28.86 -12.70
N GLY A 82 -1.12 -27.83 -12.07
CA GLY A 82 -1.85 -26.76 -11.40
C GLY A 82 -2.33 -27.13 -10.00
N ASN A 83 -1.88 -28.25 -9.42
CA ASN A 83 -2.25 -28.63 -8.07
C ASN A 83 -1.41 -27.87 -7.05
N TYR A 84 -2.05 -27.46 -5.95
CA TYR A 84 -1.37 -26.85 -4.82
C TYR A 84 -0.31 -27.80 -4.23
N VAL A 85 0.92 -27.30 -4.08
CA VAL A 85 2.03 -28.02 -3.45
C VAL A 85 2.33 -27.44 -2.07
N LYS A 86 2.52 -26.13 -1.99
CA LYS A 86 2.83 -25.41 -0.75
C LYS A 86 2.54 -23.91 -0.90
N ALA A 87 2.58 -23.17 0.20
CA ALA A 87 2.57 -21.72 0.20
C ALA A 87 3.66 -21.15 1.12
N ASP A 88 4.21 -20.02 0.73
CA ASP A 88 5.10 -19.20 1.56
C ASP A 88 4.37 -17.89 1.93
N PHE A 89 4.43 -17.51 3.21
CA PHE A 89 3.75 -16.33 3.77
C PHE A 89 4.79 -15.39 4.38
N PRO A 90 5.50 -14.60 3.58
CA PRO A 90 6.38 -13.58 4.13
C PRO A 90 5.58 -12.49 4.84
N ASP A 91 6.05 -12.06 6.01
CA ASP A 91 5.45 -10.97 6.79
C ASP A 91 5.82 -9.58 6.24
N TRP A 92 5.86 -9.45 4.92
CA TRP A 92 6.24 -8.22 4.25
C TRP A 92 5.06 -7.25 4.16
N GLN A 93 5.37 -5.97 4.33
CA GLN A 93 4.44 -4.87 4.17
C GLN A 93 4.89 -4.01 2.98
N LEU A 94 4.15 -4.10 1.88
CA LEU A 94 4.46 -3.38 0.65
C LEU A 94 3.61 -2.13 0.55
N GLN A 95 4.26 -0.98 0.49
CA GLN A 95 3.60 0.30 0.21
C GLN A 95 3.82 0.68 -1.25
N VAL A 96 2.74 0.98 -1.96
CA VAL A 96 2.76 1.25 -3.39
C VAL A 96 2.54 2.75 -3.61
N PRO A 97 3.55 3.53 -4.01
CA PRO A 97 3.39 4.94 -4.30
C PRO A 97 2.71 5.15 -5.66
N SER A 98 2.33 6.39 -5.96
CA SER A 98 1.63 6.76 -7.21
C SER A 98 2.35 6.34 -8.50
N GLY A 99 3.68 6.29 -8.50
CA GLY A 99 4.49 5.84 -9.63
C GLY A 99 4.78 4.33 -9.68
N GLY A 100 4.35 3.58 -8.66
CA GLY A 100 4.71 2.17 -8.50
C GLY A 100 6.19 2.00 -8.16
N GLY A 101 6.80 0.91 -8.62
CA GLY A 101 8.23 0.71 -8.45
C GLY A 101 8.68 -0.75 -8.52
N SER A 102 9.99 -0.94 -8.32
CA SER A 102 10.55 -2.28 -8.16
C SER A 102 10.14 -2.86 -6.81
N PHE A 103 9.70 -4.12 -6.80
CA PHE A 103 9.26 -4.88 -5.63
C PHE A 103 10.23 -4.75 -4.44
N SER A 104 11.55 -4.77 -4.69
CA SER A 104 12.59 -4.64 -3.66
C SER A 104 12.59 -3.28 -2.94
N ASN A 105 12.05 -2.23 -3.57
CA ASN A 105 12.02 -0.87 -3.02
C ASN A 105 10.70 -0.54 -2.31
N LEU A 106 9.71 -1.45 -2.33
CA LEU A 106 8.37 -1.21 -1.78
C LEU A 106 8.19 -1.73 -0.35
N PHE A 107 9.17 -2.48 0.15
CA PHE A 107 9.17 -2.95 1.53
C PHE A 107 9.41 -1.77 2.47
N GLY A 108 8.47 -1.56 3.41
CA GLY A 108 8.44 -0.39 4.26
C GLY A 108 9.77 -0.05 4.96
N LYS A 109 10.38 1.05 4.53
CA LYS A 109 10.97 2.10 5.40
C LYS A 109 10.71 3.43 4.68
N PRO A 110 9.84 4.34 5.17
CA PRO A 110 10.03 5.06 6.44
C PRO A 110 8.68 5.37 7.18
N PRO A 111 8.65 6.24 8.23
CA PRO A 111 7.99 5.93 9.49
C PRO A 111 6.45 5.86 9.40
N LYS A 112 5.85 5.16 10.38
CA LYS A 112 4.50 5.46 10.87
C LYS A 112 4.41 6.97 11.10
N ASN A 113 3.88 7.74 10.14
CA ASN A 113 3.66 9.16 10.39
C ASN A 113 2.42 9.31 11.25
N THR A 114 2.57 8.96 12.53
CA THR A 114 1.62 9.21 13.62
C THR A 114 1.42 10.72 13.87
N ARG A 115 2.00 11.59 13.05
CA ARG A 115 2.03 13.04 13.22
C ARG A 115 1.85 13.79 11.89
N MET A 116 0.96 13.32 11.02
CA MET A 116 0.49 14.12 9.88
C MET A 116 -0.37 15.27 10.40
N VAL A 117 -0.05 16.51 10.01
CA VAL A 117 -0.78 17.72 10.39
C VAL A 117 -1.57 18.23 9.21
N TYR A 118 -2.90 18.26 9.32
CA TYR A 118 -3.77 18.95 8.37
C TYR A 118 -3.65 20.46 8.57
N VAL A 119 -3.45 21.23 7.50
CA VAL A 119 -3.37 22.70 7.59
C VAL A 119 -4.55 23.29 6.83
N SER A 120 -5.51 23.85 7.57
CA SER A 120 -6.75 24.42 7.01
C SER A 120 -7.46 25.33 8.02
N LEU A 121 -8.31 26.25 7.54
CA LEU A 121 -9.12 27.12 8.41
C LEU A 121 -10.28 26.39 9.12
N THR A 122 -10.74 25.28 8.54
CA THR A 122 -11.77 24.39 9.09
C THR A 122 -11.16 23.05 9.50
N PRO A 123 -11.67 22.38 10.54
CA PRO A 123 -11.21 21.05 10.90
C PRO A 123 -11.45 20.06 9.74
N PRO A 124 -10.66 18.98 9.64
CA PRO A 124 -10.93 17.91 8.68
C PRO A 124 -12.28 17.23 8.99
N ASP A 125 -13.01 16.78 7.96
CA ASP A 125 -14.38 16.28 8.11
C ASP A 125 -14.48 14.93 8.85
N ASN A 126 -13.41 14.13 8.85
CA ASN A 126 -13.36 12.81 9.50
C ASN A 126 -12.01 12.58 10.19
N PRO A 127 -11.70 13.34 11.27
CA PRO A 127 -10.44 13.18 11.99
C PRO A 127 -10.42 11.82 12.70
N ARG A 128 -9.28 11.14 12.63
CA ARG A 128 -9.04 9.91 13.38
C ARG A 128 -8.46 10.26 14.75
N PRO A 129 -8.45 9.31 15.70
CA PRO A 129 -7.68 9.46 16.91
C PRO A 129 -6.22 9.78 16.57
N PHE A 130 -5.67 10.76 17.27
CA PHE A 130 -4.34 11.34 17.09
C PHE A 130 -4.11 12.10 15.77
N THR A 131 -5.17 12.41 15.00
CA THR A 131 -5.07 13.37 13.90
C THR A 131 -4.69 14.74 14.46
N LEU A 132 -3.65 15.35 13.86
CA LEU A 132 -3.24 16.71 14.14
C LEU A 132 -3.84 17.66 13.10
N TRP A 133 -4.34 18.81 13.56
CA TRP A 133 -4.86 19.88 12.69
C TRP A 133 -4.32 21.23 13.15
N LEU A 134 -3.61 21.92 12.26
CA LEU A 134 -3.16 23.30 12.44
C LEU A 134 -4.16 24.23 11.77
N LYS A 135 -4.77 25.11 12.56
CA LYS A 135 -5.74 26.09 12.04
C LYS A 135 -5.02 27.29 11.42
N ALA A 136 -4.67 27.13 10.15
CA ALA A 136 -4.05 28.14 9.30
C ALA A 136 -4.46 27.96 7.83
N ASN A 137 -4.41 29.05 7.07
CA ASN A 137 -4.57 29.09 5.63
C ASN A 137 -3.19 28.90 4.99
N PRO A 138 -2.89 27.73 4.38
CA PRO A 138 -1.58 27.47 3.81
C PRO A 138 -1.26 28.32 2.57
N ALA A 139 -2.24 29.05 2.03
CA ALA A 139 -2.06 29.93 0.88
C ALA A 139 -1.80 31.40 1.26
N ASP A 140 -2.06 31.79 2.51
CA ASP A 140 -1.89 33.16 3.01
C ASP A 140 -1.58 33.17 4.50
N ASP A 141 -0.32 33.40 4.85
CA ASP A 141 0.15 33.48 6.24
C ASP A 141 -0.43 34.68 7.00
N LEU A 142 -0.89 35.72 6.29
CA LEU A 142 -1.48 36.94 6.86
C LEU A 142 -3.00 36.87 6.98
N ASP A 143 -3.63 35.75 6.60
CA ASP A 143 -5.07 35.57 6.73
C ASP A 143 -5.48 35.82 8.19
N PRO A 144 -6.39 36.78 8.47
CA PRO A 144 -6.80 37.10 9.84
C PRO A 144 -7.52 35.95 10.54
N LEU A 145 -7.94 34.91 9.82
CA LEU A 145 -8.52 33.69 10.37
C LEU A 145 -7.46 32.67 10.84
N ASN A 146 -6.17 32.92 10.55
CA ASN A 146 -5.07 32.12 11.05
C ASN A 146 -4.96 32.28 12.57
N THR A 147 -5.11 31.17 13.28
CA THR A 147 -4.89 31.13 14.74
C THR A 147 -3.58 30.47 15.11
N TRP A 148 -3.02 29.64 14.21
CA TRP A 148 -1.80 28.85 14.45
C TRP A 148 -1.91 27.85 15.62
N ASP A 149 -3.13 27.60 16.07
CA ASP A 149 -3.42 26.58 17.07
C ASP A 149 -3.28 25.18 16.46
N LEU A 150 -2.56 24.31 17.16
CA LEU A 150 -2.45 22.90 16.84
C LEU A 150 -3.41 22.08 17.71
N TYR A 151 -4.39 21.46 17.06
CA TYR A 151 -5.37 20.59 17.67
C TYR A 151 -4.97 19.12 17.48
N GLU A 152 -5.21 18.29 18.49
CA GLU A 152 -5.04 16.84 18.43
C GLU A 152 -6.38 16.18 18.78
N TRP A 153 -6.87 15.32 17.88
CA TRP A 153 -8.09 14.57 18.15
C TRP A 153 -7.81 13.42 19.11
N ARG A 154 -8.21 13.52 20.37
CA ARG A 154 -8.16 12.41 21.33
C ARG A 154 -9.57 11.86 21.47
N ASN A 155 -9.75 10.54 21.34
CA ASN A 155 -11.06 9.89 21.50
C ASN A 155 -11.79 10.43 22.74
N VAL A 156 -13.05 10.83 22.56
CA VAL A 156 -14.06 10.98 23.61
C VAL A 156 -14.83 9.68 23.75
#